data_AF-A0A0V1B9H0-F1
#
_entry.id   AF-A0A0V1B9H0-F1
#
_cell.length_a   1.000
_cell.length_b   1.000
_cell.length_c   1.000
_cell.angle_alpha   90.00
_cell.angle_beta   90.00
_cell.angle_gamma   90.00
#
_symmetry.space_group_name_H-M   'P 1'
#
loop_
_entity.id
_entity.type
_entity.pdbx_description
1 polymer ?
#
loop_
_entity_poly.entity_id
_entity_poly.type
_entity_poly.pdbx_seq_one_letter_code
_entity_poly.pdbx_strand_id
1 'polypeptide(L)'
;MASAAKARSKKLAINKGLLNRLLAELEELCVGSADIYEIEEQVSMTEEMYRASHVLKAELEMDLKGEERQSAIDDWARCHQRYRYGRS
;
A
#
# COMPACT_ATOMS: atom_id res chain seq x y z
N MET A 1 7.85 -62.25 -4.86
CA MET A 1 6.81 -61.23 -5.10
C MET A 1 6.66 -60.20 -3.96
N ALA A 2 6.61 -60.60 -2.69
CA ALA A 2 6.41 -59.68 -1.56
C ALA A 2 7.46 -58.54 -1.41
N SER A 3 8.74 -58.80 -1.73
CA SER A 3 9.81 -57.79 -1.64
C SER A 3 9.60 -56.60 -2.60
N ALA A 4 9.13 -56.87 -3.82
CA ALA A 4 8.84 -55.82 -4.82
C ALA A 4 7.63 -54.96 -4.41
N ALA A 5 6.61 -55.55 -3.79
CA ALA A 5 5.46 -54.81 -3.26
C ALA A 5 5.88 -53.86 -2.12
N LYS A 6 6.76 -54.32 -1.21
CA LYS A 6 7.32 -53.49 -0.14
C LYS A 6 8.12 -52.31 -0.67
N ALA A 7 8.95 -52.52 -1.69
CA ALA A 7 9.70 -51.45 -2.35
C ALA A 7 8.77 -50.41 -3.01
N ARG A 8 7.72 -50.87 -3.70
CA ARG A 8 6.70 -49.99 -4.29
C ARG A 8 5.96 -49.17 -3.24
N SER A 9 5.55 -49.81 -2.14
CA SER A 9 4.88 -49.13 -1.02
C SER A 9 5.77 -48.05 -0.38
N LYS A 10 7.07 -48.33 -0.21
CA LYS A 10 8.03 -47.35 0.33
C LYS A 10 8.20 -46.16 -0.61
N LYS A 11 8.33 -46.41 -1.91
CA LYS A 11 8.42 -45.35 -2.92
C LYS A 11 7.15 -44.47 -2.95
N LEU A 12 5.98 -45.09 -2.81
CA LEU A 12 4.71 -44.36 -2.74
C LEU A 12 4.64 -43.45 -1.52
N ALA A 13 5.07 -43.94 -0.35
CA ALA A 13 5.09 -43.14 0.88
C ALA A 13 6.03 -41.92 0.77
N ILE A 14 7.23 -42.12 0.18
CA ILE A 14 8.18 -41.04 -0.08
C ILE A 14 7.57 -40.01 -1.05
N ASN A 15 7.02 -40.47 -2.18
CA ASN A 15 6.41 -39.58 -3.17
C ASN A 15 5.23 -38.79 -2.58
N LYS A 16 4.41 -39.41 -1.73
CA LYS A 16 3.33 -38.71 -1.01
C LYS A 16 3.89 -37.61 -0.11
N GLY A 17 4.98 -37.87 0.62
CA GLY A 17 5.65 -36.86 1.44
C GLY A 17 6.16 -35.69 0.61
N LEU A 18 6.78 -35.96 -0.54
CA LEU A 18 7.25 -34.93 -1.47
C LEU A 18 6.11 -34.10 -2.06
N LEU A 19 4.99 -34.75 -2.45
CA LEU A 19 3.81 -34.06 -2.96
C LEU A 19 3.19 -33.12 -1.91
N ASN A 20 3.06 -33.58 -0.67
CA ASN A 20 2.55 -32.75 0.41
C ASN A 20 3.44 -31.53 0.67
N ARG A 21 4.77 -31.71 0.61
CA ARG A 21 5.71 -30.59 0.73
C ARG A 21 5.55 -29.59 -0.42
N LEU A 22 5.46 -30.07 -1.65
CA LEU A 22 5.28 -29.22 -2.82
C LEU A 22 3.97 -28.42 -2.76
N LEU A 23 2.89 -29.04 -2.26
CA LEU A 23 1.62 -28.34 -2.04
C LEU A 23 1.74 -27.20 -1.04
N ALA A 24 2.42 -27.41 0.09
CA ALA A 24 2.65 -26.37 1.09
C ALA A 24 3.49 -25.21 0.51
N GLU A 25 4.55 -25.51 -0.24
CA GLU A 25 5.37 -24.48 -0.91
C GLU A 25 4.56 -23.68 -1.94
N LEU A 26 3.62 -24.31 -2.66
CA LEU A 26 2.72 -23.61 -3.58
C LEU A 26 1.70 -22.73 -2.86
N GLU A 27 1.14 -23.19 -1.75
CA GLU A 27 0.20 -22.40 -0.93
C GLU A 27 0.87 -21.13 -0.39
N GLU A 28 2.11 -21.24 0.13
CA GLU A 28 2.88 -20.07 0.59
C GLU A 28 3.15 -19.07 -0.55
N LEU A 29 3.55 -19.56 -1.73
CA LEU A 29 3.74 -18.69 -2.91
C LEU A 29 2.45 -18.01 -3.35
N CYS A 30 1.32 -18.70 -3.28
CA CYS A 30 0.02 -18.12 -3.61
C CYS A 30 -0.37 -16.99 -2.65
N VAL A 31 -0.12 -17.15 -1.34
CA VAL A 31 -0.37 -16.08 -0.35
C VAL A 31 0.53 -14.87 -0.63
N GLY A 32 1.83 -15.08 -0.84
CA GLY A 32 2.74 -13.98 -1.16
C GLY A 32 2.37 -13.24 -2.46
N SER A 33 1.79 -13.94 -3.44
CA SER A 33 1.29 -13.31 -4.67
C SER A 33 0.06 -12.43 -4.43
N ALA A 34 -0.84 -12.83 -3.52
CA ALA A 34 -2.01 -12.04 -3.17
C ALA A 34 -1.60 -10.70 -2.53
N ASP A 35 -0.59 -10.72 -1.66
CA ASP A 35 -0.05 -9.51 -1.03
C ASP A 35 0.56 -8.54 -2.06
N ILE A 36 1.23 -9.06 -3.11
CA ILE A 36 1.80 -8.23 -4.17
C ILE A 36 0.69 -7.49 -4.94
N TYR A 37 -0.41 -8.17 -5.29
CA TYR A 37 -1.52 -7.53 -5.99
C TYR A 37 -2.16 -6.41 -5.16
N GLU A 38 -2.34 -6.61 -3.85
CA GLU A 38 -2.87 -5.58 -2.95
C GLU A 38 -1.93 -4.36 -2.88
N ILE A 39 -0.61 -4.58 -2.80
CA ILE A 39 0.38 -3.50 -2.79
C ILE A 39 0.37 -2.74 -4.12
N GLU A 40 0.28 -3.44 -5.25
CA GLU A 40 0.21 -2.81 -6.58
C GLU A 40 -1.05 -1.93 -6.72
N GLU A 41 -2.20 -2.41 -6.24
CA GLU A 41 -3.44 -1.63 -6.22
C GLU A 41 -3.31 -0.39 -5.32
N GLN A 42 -2.80 -0.55 -4.10
CA GLN A 42 -2.60 0.58 -3.18
C GLN A 42 -1.63 1.64 -3.73
N VAL A 43 -0.55 1.21 -4.41
CA VAL A 43 0.37 2.13 -5.09
C VAL A 43 -0.36 2.87 -6.21
N SER A 44 -1.12 2.17 -7.05
CA SER A 44 -1.88 2.79 -8.14
C SER A 44 -2.87 3.84 -7.63
N MET A 45 -3.64 3.51 -6.59
CA MET A 45 -4.57 4.46 -5.95
C MET A 45 -3.85 5.68 -5.37
N THR A 46 -2.70 5.47 -4.71
CA THR A 46 -1.91 6.55 -4.11
C THR A 46 -1.34 7.48 -5.18
N GLU A 47 -0.88 6.94 -6.30
CA GLU A 47 -0.41 7.74 -7.44
C GLU A 47 -1.52 8.59 -8.05
N GLU A 48 -2.73 8.04 -8.19
CA GLU A 48 -3.90 8.77 -8.67
C GLU A 48 -4.26 9.92 -7.72
N MET A 49 -4.33 9.64 -6.41
CA MET A 49 -4.59 10.66 -5.40
C MET A 49 -3.53 11.76 -5.39
N TYR A 50 -2.26 11.42 -5.57
CA TYR A 50 -1.16 12.39 -5.66
C TYR A 50 -1.33 13.31 -6.88
N ARG A 51 -1.66 12.76 -8.05
CA ARG A 51 -1.93 13.54 -9.27
C ARG A 51 -3.12 14.46 -9.08
N ALA A 52 -4.23 13.95 -8.53
CA ALA A 52 -5.44 14.74 -8.28
C ALA A 52 -5.16 15.89 -7.29
N SER A 53 -4.44 15.61 -6.20
CA SER A 53 -4.02 16.63 -5.22
C SER A 53 -3.16 17.72 -5.86
N HIS A 54 -2.24 17.35 -6.75
CA HIS A 54 -1.41 18.31 -7.45
C HIS A 54 -2.23 19.22 -8.39
N VAL A 55 -3.25 18.68 -9.06
CA VAL A 55 -4.17 19.47 -9.88
C VAL A 55 -4.96 20.45 -9.01
N LEU A 56 -5.58 19.96 -7.93
CA LEU A 56 -6.34 20.80 -7.00
C LEU A 56 -5.48 21.90 -6.38
N LYS A 57 -4.22 21.59 -6.05
CA LYS A 57 -3.27 22.58 -5.55
C LYS A 57 -2.98 23.67 -6.59
N ALA A 58 -2.76 23.28 -7.85
CA ALA A 58 -2.52 24.24 -8.92
C ALA A 58 -3.76 25.13 -9.16
N GLU A 59 -4.97 24.56 -9.13
CA GLU A 59 -6.23 25.30 -9.23
C GLU A 59 -6.37 26.30 -8.07
N LEU A 60 -6.16 25.87 -6.82
CA LEU A 60 -6.19 26.75 -5.66
C LEU A 60 -5.16 27.89 -5.78
N GLU A 61 -3.94 27.60 -6.22
CA GLU A 61 -2.89 28.61 -6.41
C GLU A 61 -3.23 29.60 -7.54
N MET A 62 -3.97 29.15 -8.57
CA MET A 62 -4.46 30.02 -9.65
C MET A 62 -5.66 30.87 -9.23
N ASP A 63 -6.58 30.31 -8.45
CA ASP A 63 -7.77 31.02 -7.96
C ASP A 63 -7.37 32.10 -6.94
N LEU A 64 -6.38 31.77 -6.09
CA LEU A 64 -5.74 32.71 -5.18
C LEU A 64 -4.73 33.61 -5.94
N LYS A 65 -5.18 34.39 -6.93
CA LYS A 65 -4.32 35.40 -7.58
C LYS A 65 -3.90 36.47 -6.57
N GLY A 66 -2.63 36.42 -6.17
CA GLY A 66 -1.83 37.51 -5.61
C GLY A 66 -2.37 38.20 -4.34
N GLU A 67 -3.37 39.07 -4.50
CA GLU A 67 -3.91 39.93 -3.44
C GLU A 67 -4.77 39.17 -2.42
N GLU A 68 -5.66 38.27 -2.85
CA GLU A 68 -6.49 37.48 -1.92
C GLU A 68 -5.65 36.49 -1.11
N ARG A 69 -4.61 35.93 -1.73
CA ARG A 69 -3.65 35.04 -1.06
C ARG A 69 -2.88 35.79 0.03
N GLN A 70 -2.33 36.95 -0.30
CA GLN A 70 -1.57 37.75 0.64
C GLN A 70 -2.47 38.26 1.77
N SER A 71 -3.71 38.66 1.45
CA SER A 71 -4.70 39.08 2.42
C SER A 71 -5.06 37.96 3.41
N ALA A 72 -5.31 36.74 2.93
CA ALA A 72 -5.60 35.59 3.79
C ALA A 72 -4.41 35.17 4.67
N ILE A 73 -3.18 35.22 4.13
CA ILE A 73 -1.96 34.97 4.89
C ILE A 73 -1.76 36.04 5.99
N ASP A 74 -1.98 37.31 5.65
CA ASP A 74 -1.85 38.43 6.58
C ASP A 74 -2.92 38.38 7.67
N ASP A 75 -4.15 37.97 7.34
CA ASP A 75 -5.23 37.78 8.31
C ASP A 75 -4.96 36.60 9.25
N TRP A 76 -4.45 35.49 8.71
CA TRP A 76 -4.00 34.37 9.54
C TRP A 76 -2.88 34.77 10.50
N ALA A 77 -1.88 35.50 10.00
CA ALA A 77 -0.78 36.03 10.80
C ALA A 77 -1.29 36.98 11.90
N ARG A 78 -2.22 37.89 11.60
CA ARG A 78 -2.86 38.79 12.58
C ARG A 78 -3.62 38.03 13.66
N CYS A 79 -4.41 37.03 13.28
CA CYS A 79 -5.15 36.19 14.22
C CYS A 79 -4.20 35.43 15.16
N HIS A 80 -3.16 34.81 14.61
CA HIS A 80 -2.17 34.08 15.38
C HIS A 80 -1.37 34.99 16.32
N GLN A 81 -1.01 36.20 15.87
CA GLN A 81 -0.32 37.20 16.69
C GLN A 81 -1.22 37.70 17.84
N ARG A 82 -2.49 38.01 17.58
CA ARG A 82 -3.46 38.37 18.63
C ARG A 82 -3.66 37.25 19.66
N TYR A 83 -3.69 36.00 19.23
CA TYR A 83 -3.78 34.87 20.16
C TYR A 83 -2.53 34.76 21.06
N ARG A 84 -1.34 35.00 20.49
CA ARG A 84 -0.06 34.91 21.22
C ARG A 84 0.17 36.06 22.19
N TYR A 85 -0.26 37.28 21.84
CA TYR A 85 0.01 38.50 22.61
C TYR A 85 -1.22 39.08 23.34
N GLY A 86 -2.44 38.60 23.04
CA GLY A 86 -3.69 39.02 23.69
C GLY A 86 -4.11 38.15 24.88
N ARG A 87 -3.23 37.28 25.38
CA ARG A 87 -3.39 36.49 26.62
C ARG A 87 -2.58 37.05 27.80
N SER A 88 -2.41 38.37 27.88
CA SER A 88 -1.91 39.07 29.06
C SER A 88 -2.93 40.09 29.54
#